data_AF-A0A164REM7-F1
#
_entry.id   AF-A0A164REM7-F1
#
_cell.length_a   1.000
_cell.length_b   1.000
_cell.length_c   1.000
_cell.angle_alpha   90.00
_cell.angle_beta   90.00
_cell.angle_gamma   90.00
#
_symmetry.space_group_name_H-M   'P 1'
#
loop_
_entity.id
_entity.type
_entity.pdbx_description
1 polymer ?
#
loop_
_entity_poly.entity_id
_entity_poly.type
_entity_poly.pdbx_seq_one_letter_code
_entity_poly.pdbx_strand_id
1 'polypeptide(L)'
;MDHSGEDSLHTALSLLQTLGELLLVLEENDSMFSDFVKTCGKKLNQEGVPLSCCKTFYLEPQPLQRLETLLKQCTQNERFCYLSPTIVVALELNSNIQHSINVTLMSPIHQQINQLGSREWADIISGSGLTEDLPEFGLAPMEYITQIGQYLMMLPQHLEPFVLQENRGLTRALSEHSFPHGQLPDPDHPETGQHQSSATDFLLGCVATACASALSDAILRIESVGPKGAKQLAADIDYLGNIFEDLGLVLPASLMELAELFRAAAASILLSDVASFKSAICGKDHRLVAAVRSITNLPSSD
;
A
#
# COMPACT_ATOMS: atom_id res chain seq x y z
N MET A 1 11.50 -15.28 7.42
CA MET A 1 11.40 -14.22 8.45
C MET A 1 12.09 -14.77 9.69
N ASP A 2 13.03 -14.06 10.30
CA ASP A 2 13.52 -14.46 11.63
C ASP A 2 12.37 -14.31 12.64
N HIS A 3 12.31 -15.16 13.68
CA HIS A 3 11.27 -15.07 14.73
C HIS A 3 11.11 -13.63 15.29
N SER A 4 12.20 -12.88 15.40
CA SER A 4 12.18 -11.48 15.84
C SER A 4 11.41 -10.54 14.91
N GLY A 5 11.32 -10.84 13.61
CA GLY A 5 10.59 -10.04 12.63
C GLY A 5 9.08 -10.26 12.67
N GLU A 6 8.66 -11.51 12.92
CA GLU A 6 7.25 -11.86 13.14
C GLU A 6 6.73 -11.22 14.44
N ASP A 7 7.48 -11.31 15.53
CA ASP A 7 7.13 -10.69 16.81
C ASP A 7 6.98 -9.17 16.68
N SER A 8 7.84 -8.54 15.88
CA SER A 8 7.79 -7.10 15.59
C SER A 8 6.54 -6.72 14.80
N LEU A 9 6.19 -7.51 13.78
CA LEU A 9 4.99 -7.29 12.97
C LEU A 9 3.71 -7.47 13.81
N HIS A 10 3.62 -8.53 14.60
CA HIS A 10 2.49 -8.77 15.49
C HIS A 10 2.32 -7.64 16.52
N THR A 11 3.42 -7.18 17.12
CA THR A 11 3.40 -6.06 18.06
C THR A 11 2.92 -4.77 17.38
N ALA A 12 3.41 -4.48 16.18
CA ALA A 12 3.03 -3.29 15.43
C ALA A 12 1.55 -3.31 15.00
N LEU A 13 1.04 -4.45 14.54
CA LEU A 13 -0.38 -4.62 14.18
C LEU A 13 -1.30 -4.54 15.41
N SER A 14 -0.86 -5.08 16.56
CA SER A 14 -1.60 -4.97 17.82
C SER A 14 -1.67 -3.52 18.31
N LEU A 15 -0.58 -2.78 18.17
CA LEU A 15 -0.54 -1.35 18.47
C LEU A 15 -1.44 -0.55 17.52
N LEU A 16 -1.43 -0.89 16.22
CA LEU A 16 -2.30 -0.27 15.22
C LEU A 16 -3.78 -0.50 15.52
N GLN A 17 -4.16 -1.73 15.89
CA GLN A 17 -5.51 -2.03 16.37
C GLN A 17 -5.88 -1.19 17.58
N THR A 18 -5.04 -1.17 18.62
CA THR A 18 -5.32 -0.44 19.87
C THR A 18 -5.50 1.06 19.60
N LEU A 19 -4.72 1.61 18.67
CA LEU A 19 -4.85 3.00 18.27
C LEU A 19 -6.14 3.26 17.47
N GLY A 20 -6.54 2.33 16.61
CA GLY A 20 -7.83 2.39 15.94
C GLY A 20 -9.01 2.34 16.91
N GLU A 21 -8.96 1.50 17.94
CA GLU A 21 -9.94 1.49 19.03
C GLU A 21 -9.97 2.83 19.78
N LEU A 22 -8.80 3.42 20.06
CA LEU A 22 -8.72 4.75 20.67
C LEU A 22 -9.36 5.82 19.77
N LEU A 23 -9.12 5.79 18.46
CA LEU A 23 -9.72 6.72 17.51
C LEU A 23 -11.25 6.62 17.52
N LEU A 24 -11.79 5.40 17.46
CA LEU A 24 -13.24 5.17 17.55
C LEU A 24 -13.83 5.76 18.84
N VAL A 25 -13.17 5.52 19.98
CA VAL A 25 -13.61 6.05 21.28
C VAL A 25 -13.53 7.58 21.34
N LEU A 26 -12.49 8.19 20.75
CA LEU A 26 -12.37 9.65 20.69
C LEU A 26 -13.47 10.27 19.83
N GLU A 27 -13.75 9.68 18.67
CA GLU A 27 -14.80 10.13 17.74
C GLU A 27 -16.19 9.97 18.35
N GLU A 28 -16.48 8.83 19.00
CA GLU A 28 -17.74 8.59 19.69
C GLU A 28 -17.94 9.58 20.85
N ASN A 29 -16.91 9.82 21.66
CA ASN A 29 -16.96 10.79 22.75
C ASN A 29 -17.15 12.23 22.25
N ASP A 30 -16.51 12.59 21.15
CA ASP A 30 -16.68 13.92 20.54
C ASP A 30 -18.11 14.12 20.02
N SER A 31 -18.67 13.10 19.36
CA SER A 31 -20.06 13.11 18.91
C SER A 31 -21.04 13.23 20.08
N MET A 32 -20.87 12.41 21.13
CA MET A 32 -21.70 12.49 22.34
C MET A 32 -21.61 13.85 23.03
N PHE A 33 -20.41 14.43 23.10
CA PHE A 33 -20.21 15.76 23.66
C PHE A 33 -20.90 16.84 22.82
N SER A 34 -20.77 16.79 21.49
CA SER A 34 -21.43 17.70 20.56
C SER A 34 -22.95 17.66 20.73
N ASP A 35 -23.55 16.46 20.80
CA ASP A 35 -24.97 16.27 20.98
C ASP A 35 -25.46 16.74 22.36
N PHE A 36 -24.68 16.49 23.41
CA PHE A 36 -24.96 17.00 24.75
C PHE A 36 -24.96 18.54 24.76
N VAL A 37 -23.94 19.18 24.16
CA VAL A 37 -23.84 20.65 24.07
C VAL A 37 -25.00 21.23 23.27
N LYS A 38 -25.37 20.63 22.13
CA LYS A 38 -26.54 21.05 21.34
C LYS A 38 -27.84 20.93 22.14
N THR A 39 -28.02 19.84 22.88
CA THR A 39 -29.22 19.61 23.71
C THR A 39 -29.31 20.60 24.86
N CYS A 40 -28.20 20.84 25.58
CA CYS A 40 -28.11 21.86 26.62
C CYS A 40 -28.34 23.26 26.06
N GLY A 41 -27.76 23.57 24.91
CA GLY A 41 -27.96 24.84 24.20
C GLY A 41 -29.42 25.13 23.88
N LYS A 42 -30.15 24.13 23.37
CA LYS A 42 -31.59 24.25 23.11
C LYS A 42 -32.38 24.55 24.39
N LYS A 43 -32.10 23.84 25.50
CA LYS A 43 -32.78 24.05 26.79
C LYS A 43 -32.45 25.39 27.44
N LEU A 44 -31.20 25.85 27.34
CA LEU A 44 -30.73 27.11 27.92
C LEU A 44 -31.21 28.35 27.15
N ASN A 45 -31.51 28.19 25.86
CA ASN A 45 -31.99 29.28 24.99
C ASN A 45 -33.50 29.21 24.72
N GLN A 46 -34.24 28.30 25.36
CA GLN A 46 -35.71 28.26 25.28
C GLN A 46 -36.33 29.43 26.05
N GLU A 47 -37.00 30.32 25.32
CA GLU A 47 -37.73 31.44 25.92
C GLU A 47 -38.89 30.94 26.80
N GLY A 48 -39.09 31.59 27.95
CA GLY A 48 -40.19 31.29 28.88
C GLY A 48 -39.92 30.16 29.88
N VAL A 49 -38.72 29.56 29.88
CA VAL A 49 -38.35 28.50 30.84
C VAL A 49 -37.42 29.10 31.92
N PRO A 50 -37.63 28.83 33.24
CA PRO A 50 -36.75 29.36 34.30
C PRO A 50 -35.26 29.04 34.11
N LEU A 51 -34.97 27.92 33.44
CA LEU A 51 -33.63 27.47 33.10
C LEU A 51 -32.85 28.46 32.22
N SER A 52 -33.54 29.26 31.39
CA SER A 52 -32.90 30.27 30.53
C SER A 52 -32.30 31.43 31.31
N CYS A 53 -32.84 31.69 32.51
CA CYS A 53 -32.33 32.71 33.42
C CYS A 53 -31.14 32.19 34.25
N CYS A 54 -31.05 30.88 34.46
CA CYS A 54 -30.00 30.28 35.29
C CYS A 54 -28.59 30.61 34.81
N LYS A 55 -28.35 30.71 33.49
CA LYS A 55 -27.02 31.08 32.96
C LYS A 55 -26.58 32.47 33.41
N THR A 56 -27.50 33.43 33.55
CA THR A 56 -27.20 34.81 33.94
C THR A 56 -27.05 34.98 35.45
N PHE A 57 -27.73 34.14 36.24
CA PHE A 57 -27.71 34.22 37.71
C PHE A 57 -26.61 33.38 38.36
N TYR A 58 -26.23 32.24 37.78
CA TYR A 58 -25.29 31.29 38.38
C TYR A 58 -23.86 31.36 37.82
N LEU A 59 -23.65 31.98 36.65
CA LEU A 59 -22.33 32.07 36.03
C LEU A 59 -21.78 33.50 36.11
N GLU A 60 -20.49 33.61 36.43
CA GLU A 60 -19.74 34.84 36.27
C GLU A 60 -19.60 35.24 34.77
N PRO A 61 -19.27 36.50 34.46
CA PRO A 61 -19.22 37.00 33.08
C PRO A 61 -18.27 36.22 32.15
N GLN A 62 -17.11 35.77 32.67
CA GLN A 62 -16.13 35.01 31.89
C GLN A 62 -16.62 33.59 31.54
N PRO A 63 -17.05 32.75 32.51
CA PRO A 63 -17.67 31.46 32.22
C PRO A 63 -18.89 31.56 31.29
N LEU A 64 -19.72 32.59 31.45
CA LEU A 64 -20.87 32.82 30.58
C LEU A 64 -20.45 33.06 29.13
N GLN A 65 -19.46 33.93 28.89
CA GLN A 65 -18.92 34.16 27.55
C GLN A 65 -18.32 32.90 26.92
N ARG A 66 -17.61 32.08 27.71
CA ARG A 66 -17.04 30.80 27.24
C ARG A 66 -18.14 29.83 26.83
N LEU A 67 -19.19 29.70 27.64
CA LEU A 67 -20.34 28.85 27.34
C LEU A 67 -21.07 29.31 26.07
N GLU A 68 -21.32 30.60 25.92
CA GLU A 68 -21.96 31.16 24.72
C GLU A 68 -21.12 30.95 23.46
N THR A 69 -19.79 31.11 23.58
CA THR A 69 -18.86 30.85 22.48
C THR A 69 -18.90 29.37 22.06
N LEU A 70 -18.83 28.46 23.03
CA LEU A 70 -18.91 27.01 22.79
C LEU A 70 -20.24 26.62 22.14
N LEU A 71 -21.36 27.13 22.64
CA LEU A 71 -22.69 26.89 22.08
C LEU A 71 -22.79 27.41 20.64
N LYS A 72 -22.28 28.61 20.38
CA LYS A 72 -22.26 29.20 19.04
C LYS A 72 -21.42 28.35 18.09
N GLN A 73 -20.23 27.94 18.49
CA GLN A 73 -19.37 27.08 17.68
C GLN A 73 -20.02 25.73 17.38
N CYS A 74 -20.57 25.05 18.38
CA CYS A 74 -21.18 23.73 18.21
C CYS A 74 -22.50 23.74 17.42
N THR A 75 -23.25 24.85 17.45
CA THR A 75 -24.53 24.96 16.71
C THR A 75 -24.39 25.52 15.31
N GLN A 76 -23.38 26.37 15.04
CA GLN A 76 -23.21 27.02 13.74
C GLN A 76 -22.16 26.33 12.85
N ASN A 77 -21.25 25.55 13.43
CA ASN A 77 -20.22 24.83 12.68
C ASN A 77 -20.57 23.35 12.60
N GLU A 78 -20.96 22.87 11.42
CA GLU A 78 -21.24 21.44 11.17
C GLU A 78 -20.02 20.55 11.40
N ARG A 79 -18.80 21.11 11.30
CA ARG A 79 -17.54 20.40 11.54
C ARG A 79 -16.95 20.65 12.93
N PHE A 80 -17.76 21.09 13.89
CA PHE A 80 -17.28 21.29 15.26
C PHE A 80 -16.84 19.94 15.84
N CYS A 81 -15.56 19.86 16.18
CA CYS A 81 -14.95 18.72 16.85
C CYS A 81 -14.13 19.25 18.03
N TYR A 82 -14.60 18.99 19.25
CA TYR A 82 -13.99 19.48 20.47
C TYR A 82 -12.66 18.76 20.77
N LEU A 83 -12.62 17.46 20.51
CA LEU A 83 -11.44 16.61 20.70
C LEU A 83 -10.47 16.64 19.50
N SER A 84 -10.70 17.54 18.53
CA SER A 84 -9.87 17.65 17.32
C SER A 84 -8.36 17.66 17.59
N PRO A 85 -7.80 18.43 18.56
CA PRO A 85 -6.36 18.40 18.83
C PRO A 85 -5.85 17.01 19.24
N THR A 86 -6.64 16.26 20.01
CA THR A 86 -6.28 14.90 20.45
C THR A 86 -6.39 13.90 19.31
N ILE A 87 -7.45 14.01 18.49
CA ILE A 87 -7.65 13.17 17.32
C ILE A 87 -6.51 13.37 16.31
N VAL A 88 -6.08 14.61 16.06
CA VAL A 88 -4.95 14.90 15.16
C VAL A 88 -3.67 14.21 15.63
N VAL A 89 -3.34 14.29 16.93
CA VAL A 89 -2.16 13.60 17.48
C VAL A 89 -2.27 12.08 17.35
N ALA A 90 -3.47 11.51 17.57
CA ALA A 90 -3.71 10.08 17.39
C ALA A 90 -3.55 9.65 15.92
N LEU A 91 -4.00 10.48 14.97
CA LEU A 91 -3.83 10.24 13.53
C LEU A 91 -2.36 10.34 13.08
N GLU A 92 -1.60 11.30 13.62
CA GLU A 92 -0.15 11.38 13.36
C GLU A 92 0.57 10.13 13.85
N LEU A 93 0.24 9.65 15.06
CA LEU A 93 0.78 8.40 15.58
C LEU A 93 0.38 7.21 14.70
N ASN A 94 -0.86 7.18 14.21
CA ASN A 94 -1.39 6.14 13.32
C ASN A 94 -0.55 6.06 12.05
N SER A 95 -0.34 7.19 11.39
CA SER A 95 0.51 7.27 10.20
C SER A 95 1.93 6.74 10.43
N ASN A 96 2.54 7.05 11.59
CA ASN A 96 3.89 6.58 11.92
C ASN A 96 3.96 5.07 12.12
N ILE A 97 2.94 4.49 12.76
CA ILE A 97 2.85 3.03 12.97
C ILE A 97 2.62 2.32 11.63
N GLN A 98 1.70 2.83 10.80
CA GLN A 98 1.46 2.29 9.46
C GLN A 98 2.72 2.31 8.60
N HIS A 99 3.47 3.41 8.62
CA HIS A 99 4.76 3.50 7.93
C HIS A 99 5.75 2.45 8.43
N SER A 100 5.86 2.26 9.74
CA SER A 100 6.75 1.25 10.34
C SER A 100 6.34 -0.17 9.93
N ILE A 101 5.04 -0.49 9.93
CA ILE A 101 4.51 -1.78 9.45
C ILE A 101 4.90 -2.00 7.99
N ASN A 102 4.69 -1.00 7.13
CA ASN A 102 5.04 -1.10 5.71
C ASN A 102 6.54 -1.37 5.52
N VAL A 103 7.41 -0.64 6.24
CA VAL A 103 8.87 -0.87 6.21
C VAL A 103 9.22 -2.30 6.66
N THR A 104 8.59 -2.80 7.72
CA THR A 104 8.80 -4.17 8.21
C THR A 104 8.37 -5.22 7.19
N LEU A 105 7.19 -5.04 6.57
CA LEU A 105 6.65 -5.96 5.56
C LEU A 105 7.47 -5.95 4.26
N MET A 106 7.98 -4.78 3.87
CA MET A 106 8.78 -4.63 2.65
C MET A 106 10.26 -5.03 2.83
N SER A 107 10.75 -5.14 4.07
CA SER A 107 12.17 -5.46 4.34
C SER A 107 12.64 -6.77 3.70
N PRO A 108 11.93 -7.92 3.83
CA PRO A 108 12.34 -9.17 3.17
C PRO A 108 12.35 -9.04 1.64
N ILE A 109 11.38 -8.33 1.07
CA ILE A 109 11.29 -8.11 -0.37
C ILE A 109 12.49 -7.28 -0.86
N HIS A 110 12.81 -6.17 -0.19
CA HIS A 110 13.95 -5.34 -0.53
C HIS A 110 15.28 -6.10 -0.39
N GLN A 111 15.41 -6.97 0.63
CA GLN A 111 16.59 -7.81 0.78
C GLN A 111 16.80 -8.75 -0.42
N GLN A 112 15.73 -9.31 -0.98
CA GLN A 112 15.80 -10.15 -2.18
C GLN A 112 16.05 -9.31 -3.44
N ILE A 113 15.33 -8.20 -3.63
CA ILE A 113 15.49 -7.30 -4.79
C ILE A 113 16.92 -6.76 -4.89
N ASN A 114 17.57 -6.45 -3.76
CA ASN A 114 18.95 -5.98 -3.75
C ASN A 114 19.96 -7.00 -4.30
N GLN A 115 19.56 -8.26 -4.50
CA GLN A 115 20.39 -9.29 -5.14
C GLN A 115 20.39 -9.21 -6.67
N LEU A 116 19.51 -8.41 -7.29
CA LEU A 116 19.51 -8.15 -8.75
C LEU A 116 20.83 -7.54 -9.26
N GLY A 117 21.67 -6.99 -8.38
CA GLY A 117 23.01 -6.50 -8.68
C GLY A 117 24.16 -7.45 -8.26
N SER A 118 23.85 -8.70 -7.90
CA SER A 118 24.86 -9.66 -7.44
C SER A 118 25.78 -10.15 -8.58
N ARG A 119 26.90 -10.77 -8.22
CA ARG A 119 27.81 -11.40 -9.21
C ARG A 119 27.13 -12.49 -10.03
N GLU A 120 26.14 -13.18 -9.50
CA GLU A 120 25.38 -14.22 -10.22
C GLU A 120 24.54 -13.61 -11.34
N TRP A 121 23.95 -12.44 -11.09
CA TRP A 121 23.31 -11.64 -12.13
C TRP A 121 24.33 -11.17 -13.18
N ALA A 122 25.52 -10.74 -12.75
CA ALA A 122 26.60 -10.37 -13.67
C ALA A 122 27.05 -11.55 -14.55
N ASP A 123 27.11 -12.77 -14.03
CA ASP A 123 27.49 -13.97 -14.79
C ASP A 123 26.43 -14.38 -15.83
N ILE A 124 25.15 -14.19 -15.52
CA ILE A 124 24.02 -14.39 -16.45
C ILE A 124 24.03 -13.31 -17.55
N ILE A 125 24.30 -12.06 -17.17
CA ILE A 125 24.44 -10.92 -18.09
C ILE A 125 25.64 -11.13 -19.03
N SER A 126 26.73 -11.71 -18.52
CA SER A 126 27.98 -11.92 -19.26
C SER A 126 27.98 -13.16 -20.17
N GLY A 127 26.94 -14.01 -20.11
CA GLY A 127 26.82 -15.19 -20.98
C GLY A 127 27.85 -16.30 -20.71
N SER A 128 28.56 -16.28 -19.57
CA SER A 128 29.67 -17.20 -19.28
C SER A 128 29.23 -18.64 -18.94
N GLY A 129 27.93 -18.89 -18.80
CA GLY A 129 27.36 -20.20 -18.49
C GLY A 129 26.90 -20.98 -19.73
N LEU A 130 27.64 -22.04 -20.08
CA LEU A 130 27.50 -23.07 -21.14
C LEU A 130 26.06 -23.55 -21.51
N THR A 131 25.16 -22.66 -21.92
CA THR A 131 23.78 -23.01 -22.31
C THR A 131 23.31 -22.07 -23.42
N GLU A 132 24.00 -22.09 -24.57
CA GLU A 132 23.68 -21.23 -25.72
C GLU A 132 22.38 -21.63 -26.45
N ASP A 133 21.79 -22.80 -26.14
CA ASP A 133 20.63 -23.37 -26.86
C ASP A 133 19.51 -23.90 -25.94
N LEU A 134 19.11 -23.17 -24.89
CA LEU A 134 17.88 -23.52 -24.16
C LEU A 134 16.65 -22.86 -24.81
N PRO A 135 15.60 -23.62 -25.17
CA PRO A 135 14.34 -23.05 -25.66
C PRO A 135 13.68 -22.14 -24.60
N GLU A 136 12.89 -21.16 -25.05
CA GLU A 136 12.21 -20.14 -24.20
C GLU A 136 11.37 -20.73 -23.06
N PHE A 137 10.90 -21.96 -23.20
CA PHE A 137 10.11 -22.70 -22.20
C PHE A 137 10.93 -23.35 -21.07
N GLY A 138 12.26 -23.17 -21.03
CA GLY A 138 13.16 -23.86 -20.09
C GLY A 138 13.79 -23.01 -18.99
N LEU A 139 13.51 -21.71 -18.93
CA LEU A 139 14.08 -20.85 -17.89
C LEU A 139 13.22 -20.94 -16.62
N ALA A 140 13.83 -21.46 -15.56
CA ALA A 140 13.24 -21.42 -14.23
C ALA A 140 13.37 -20.00 -13.64
N PRO A 141 12.39 -19.56 -12.82
CA PRO A 141 12.53 -18.32 -12.07
C PRO A 141 13.74 -18.38 -11.14
N MET A 142 14.45 -17.27 -11.00
CA MET A 142 15.62 -17.20 -10.12
C MET A 142 15.25 -17.23 -8.63
N GLU A 143 16.23 -17.56 -7.79
CA GLU A 143 16.02 -17.69 -6.34
C GLU A 143 15.40 -16.42 -5.74
N TYR A 144 15.94 -15.22 -6.03
CA TYR A 144 15.44 -13.97 -5.46
C TYR A 144 13.93 -13.78 -5.68
N ILE A 145 13.42 -14.05 -6.90
CA ILE A 145 12.01 -13.84 -7.21
C ILE A 145 11.15 -14.98 -6.64
N THR A 146 11.67 -16.21 -6.60
CA THR A 146 10.95 -17.31 -5.93
C THR A 146 10.84 -17.10 -4.42
N GLN A 147 11.84 -16.51 -3.77
CA GLN A 147 11.80 -16.17 -2.35
C GLN A 147 10.80 -15.03 -2.09
N ILE A 148 10.72 -14.04 -2.98
CA ILE A 148 9.66 -13.01 -2.94
C ILE A 148 8.29 -13.67 -3.07
N GLY A 149 8.11 -14.56 -4.06
CA GLY A 149 6.85 -15.27 -4.28
C GLY A 149 6.42 -16.10 -3.07
N GLN A 150 7.35 -16.86 -2.49
CA GLN A 150 7.11 -17.63 -1.26
C GLN A 150 6.73 -16.72 -0.09
N TYR A 151 7.40 -15.59 0.08
CA TYR A 151 7.07 -14.62 1.13
C TYR A 151 5.64 -14.07 0.96
N LEU A 152 5.26 -13.66 -0.26
CA LEU A 152 3.91 -13.16 -0.54
C LEU A 152 2.84 -14.23 -0.30
N MET A 153 3.12 -15.49 -0.64
CA MET A 153 2.21 -16.62 -0.40
C MET A 153 2.03 -16.96 1.08
N MET A 154 3.06 -16.73 1.91
CA MET A 154 3.00 -16.96 3.36
C MET A 154 2.40 -15.77 4.12
N LEU A 155 2.46 -14.57 3.56
CA LEU A 155 2.01 -13.34 4.23
C LEU A 155 0.56 -13.41 4.75
N PRO A 156 -0.44 -13.94 4.02
CA PRO A 156 -1.80 -14.08 4.54
C PRO A 156 -1.88 -14.86 5.86
N GLN A 157 -1.05 -15.91 6.02
CA GLN A 157 -1.02 -16.72 7.25
C GLN A 157 -0.51 -15.92 8.45
N HIS A 158 0.47 -15.03 8.23
CA HIS A 158 0.98 -14.14 9.28
C HIS A 158 -0.02 -13.05 9.67
N LEU A 159 -0.96 -12.71 8.77
CA LEU A 159 -2.01 -11.72 9.02
C LEU A 159 -3.28 -12.35 9.62
N GLU A 160 -3.48 -13.67 9.48
CA GLU A 160 -4.65 -14.42 9.95
C GLU A 160 -5.07 -14.13 11.40
N PRO A 161 -4.15 -13.98 12.38
CA PRO A 161 -4.53 -13.69 13.78
C PRO A 161 -5.33 -12.39 13.96
N PHE A 162 -5.19 -11.44 13.02
CA PHE A 162 -5.88 -10.16 13.04
C PHE A 162 -7.17 -10.15 12.19
N VAL A 163 -7.44 -11.23 11.44
CA VAL A 163 -8.60 -11.40 10.54
C VAL A 163 -9.74 -12.14 11.20
N LEU A 164 -9.44 -13.14 12.03
CA LEU A 164 -10.43 -14.02 12.63
C LEU A 164 -11.36 -13.30 13.63
N GLN A 165 -11.02 -12.09 14.02
CA GLN A 165 -11.84 -11.23 14.86
C GLN A 165 -12.27 -10.03 14.01
N GLU A 166 -13.58 -9.74 13.96
CA GLU A 166 -14.06 -8.48 13.36
C GLU A 166 -13.38 -7.30 14.06
N ASN A 167 -12.36 -6.75 13.44
CA ASN A 167 -11.46 -5.80 14.06
C ASN A 167 -11.78 -4.40 13.56
N ARG A 168 -12.82 -3.80 14.14
CA ARG A 168 -13.25 -2.43 13.80
C ARG A 168 -12.13 -1.42 14.07
N GLY A 169 -11.32 -1.65 15.12
CA GLY A 169 -10.14 -0.85 15.43
C GLY A 169 -9.13 -0.88 14.30
N LEU A 170 -8.69 -2.07 13.88
CA LEU A 170 -7.75 -2.21 12.77
C LEU A 170 -8.30 -1.62 11.46
N THR A 171 -9.57 -1.85 11.15
CA THR A 171 -10.22 -1.29 9.95
C THR A 171 -10.23 0.24 9.98
N ARG A 172 -10.61 0.85 11.12
CA ARG A 172 -10.57 2.31 11.29
C ARG A 172 -9.17 2.86 11.24
N ALA A 173 -8.19 2.15 11.79
CA ALA A 173 -6.80 2.56 11.75
C ALA A 173 -6.31 2.57 10.29
N LEU A 174 -6.57 1.51 9.53
CA LEU A 174 -6.14 1.34 8.14
C LEU A 174 -6.90 2.20 7.13
N SER A 175 -8.10 2.70 7.45
CA SER A 175 -8.88 3.58 6.57
C SER A 175 -8.23 4.97 6.37
N GLU A 176 -7.24 5.31 7.20
CA GLU A 176 -6.48 6.56 7.06
C GLU A 176 -5.43 6.46 5.95
N HIS A 177 -5.22 7.56 5.22
CA HIS A 177 -4.57 7.59 3.89
C HIS A 177 -3.03 7.42 3.88
N SER A 178 -2.44 6.71 4.85
CA SER A 178 -0.97 6.58 4.94
C SER A 178 -0.41 5.28 4.33
N PHE A 179 -1.27 4.33 3.94
CA PHE A 179 -0.83 3.19 3.13
C PHE A 179 -0.82 3.54 1.63
N PRO A 180 0.31 3.35 0.92
CA PRO A 180 0.35 3.59 -0.52
C PRO A 180 -0.60 2.64 -1.26
N HIS A 181 -1.44 3.22 -2.12
CA HIS A 181 -2.24 2.55 -3.16
C HIS A 181 -3.46 1.73 -2.72
N GLY A 182 -3.97 1.87 -1.50
CA GLY A 182 -5.22 1.26 -1.07
C GLY A 182 -6.24 2.26 -0.53
N GLN A 183 -7.52 2.04 -0.82
CA GLN A 183 -8.64 2.64 -0.09
C GLN A 183 -9.47 1.50 0.50
N LEU A 184 -9.60 1.44 1.83
CA LEU A 184 -10.59 0.59 2.46
C LEU A 184 -11.98 1.16 2.16
N PRO A 185 -12.99 0.32 1.86
CA PRO A 185 -14.37 0.76 1.77
C PRO A 185 -14.77 1.48 3.05
N ASP A 186 -15.51 2.58 2.91
CA ASP A 186 -16.07 3.30 4.06
C ASP A 186 -16.98 2.33 4.84
N PRO A 187 -16.71 2.07 6.14
CA PRO A 187 -17.53 1.17 6.95
C PRO A 187 -19.00 1.61 7.05
N ASP A 188 -19.33 2.88 6.78
CA ASP A 188 -20.69 3.42 6.82
C ASP A 188 -21.43 3.34 5.47
N HIS A 189 -20.74 2.97 4.37
CA HIS A 189 -21.31 2.88 3.01
C HIS A 189 -20.89 1.60 2.26
N PRO A 190 -21.55 0.45 2.49
CA PRO A 190 -21.24 -0.83 1.83
C PRO A 190 -21.70 -0.94 0.35
N GLU A 191 -22.07 0.16 -0.32
CA GLU A 191 -22.87 0.13 -1.56
C GLU A 191 -22.11 0.09 -2.90
N THR A 192 -20.90 -0.45 -2.95
CA THR A 192 -20.35 -0.90 -4.24
C THR A 192 -19.93 -2.35 -4.09
N GLY A 193 -20.51 -3.24 -4.89
CA GLY A 193 -20.35 -4.70 -4.84
C GLY A 193 -18.93 -5.23 -5.13
N GLN A 194 -17.90 -4.53 -4.66
CA GLN A 194 -16.57 -5.07 -4.45
C GLN A 194 -16.58 -5.75 -3.09
N HIS A 195 -16.12 -7.00 -3.05
CA HIS A 195 -15.96 -7.80 -1.84
C HIS A 195 -15.49 -6.91 -0.68
N GLN A 196 -16.08 -7.08 0.52
CA GLN A 196 -15.54 -6.49 1.74
C GLN A 196 -14.06 -6.86 1.81
N SER A 197 -13.18 -5.95 1.40
CA SER A 197 -11.74 -6.15 1.44
C SER A 197 -11.40 -6.25 2.92
N SER A 198 -11.06 -7.46 3.38
CA SER A 198 -10.55 -7.63 4.74
C SER A 198 -9.34 -6.72 4.93
N ALA A 199 -9.03 -6.37 6.19
CA ALA A 199 -7.77 -5.69 6.52
C ALA A 199 -6.55 -6.45 5.95
N THR A 200 -6.65 -7.78 5.82
CA THR A 200 -5.63 -8.61 5.20
C THR A 200 -5.59 -8.47 3.69
N ASP A 201 -6.72 -8.48 2.99
CA ASP A 201 -6.75 -8.29 1.54
C ASP A 201 -6.17 -6.92 1.18
N PHE A 202 -6.48 -5.91 2.01
CA PHE A 202 -5.93 -4.57 1.90
C PHE A 202 -4.42 -4.56 2.10
N LEU A 203 -3.91 -5.07 3.23
CA LEU A 203 -2.48 -5.08 3.53
C LEU A 203 -1.69 -5.91 2.51
N LEU A 204 -2.22 -7.06 2.11
CA LEU A 204 -1.65 -7.91 1.07
C LEU A 204 -1.58 -7.17 -0.27
N GLY A 205 -2.67 -6.51 -0.67
CA GLY A 205 -2.71 -5.69 -1.88
C GLY A 205 -1.69 -4.54 -1.85
N CYS A 206 -1.54 -3.85 -0.71
CA CYS A 206 -0.54 -2.81 -0.53
C CYS A 206 0.88 -3.36 -0.66
N VAL A 207 1.20 -4.47 0.03
CA VAL A 207 2.54 -5.07 -0.03
C VAL A 207 2.85 -5.60 -1.43
N ALA A 208 1.89 -6.27 -2.08
CA ALA A 208 2.06 -6.76 -3.45
C ALA A 208 2.29 -5.60 -4.43
N THR A 209 1.50 -4.52 -4.33
CA THR A 209 1.68 -3.34 -5.18
C THR A 209 3.05 -2.69 -4.95
N ALA A 210 3.46 -2.53 -3.68
CA ALA A 210 4.77 -1.99 -3.35
C ALA A 210 5.91 -2.91 -3.83
N CYS A 211 5.73 -4.23 -3.75
CA CYS A 211 6.65 -5.23 -4.29
C CYS A 211 6.82 -5.05 -5.80
N ALA A 212 5.72 -4.96 -6.54
CA ALA A 212 5.74 -4.75 -7.99
C ALA A 212 6.44 -3.43 -8.36
N SER A 213 6.15 -2.34 -7.64
CA SER A 213 6.82 -1.06 -7.85
C SER A 213 8.32 -1.15 -7.58
N ALA A 214 8.72 -1.75 -6.45
CA ALA A 214 10.11 -1.89 -6.08
C ALA A 214 10.89 -2.76 -7.08
N LEU A 215 10.27 -3.83 -7.58
CA LEU A 215 10.86 -4.69 -8.60
C LEU A 215 11.02 -3.93 -9.92
N SER A 216 9.98 -3.22 -10.36
CA SER A 216 10.05 -2.38 -11.57
C SER A 216 11.19 -1.36 -11.47
N ASP A 217 11.30 -0.65 -10.36
CA ASP A 217 12.36 0.33 -10.13
C ASP A 217 13.75 -0.31 -10.14
N ALA A 218 13.90 -1.49 -9.55
CA ALA A 218 15.17 -2.20 -9.53
C ALA A 218 15.57 -2.69 -10.94
N ILE A 219 14.63 -3.23 -11.71
CA ILE A 219 14.86 -3.65 -13.10
C ILE A 219 15.29 -2.46 -13.95
N LEU A 220 14.62 -1.30 -13.81
CA LEU A 220 14.94 -0.09 -14.56
C LEU A 220 16.31 0.53 -14.20
N ARG A 221 16.91 0.13 -13.07
CA ARG A 221 18.25 0.55 -12.65
C ARG A 221 19.38 -0.35 -13.16
N ILE A 222 19.07 -1.47 -13.82
CA ILE A 222 20.08 -2.35 -14.40
C ILE A 222 20.82 -1.59 -15.51
N GLU A 223 22.16 -1.62 -15.49
CA GLU A 223 22.97 -0.88 -16.46
C GLU A 223 22.89 -1.49 -17.86
N SER A 224 23.08 -2.80 -17.98
CA SER A 224 22.90 -3.51 -19.25
C SER A 224 22.66 -5.01 -19.06
N VAL A 225 21.95 -5.63 -20.00
CA VAL A 225 21.72 -7.09 -20.06
C VAL A 225 21.90 -7.63 -21.47
N GLY A 226 22.46 -8.83 -21.58
CA GLY A 226 22.45 -9.61 -22.82
C GLY A 226 21.11 -10.31 -23.07
N PRO A 227 20.98 -11.07 -24.18
CA PRO A 227 19.73 -11.73 -24.56
C PRO A 227 19.24 -12.73 -23.51
N LYS A 228 20.15 -13.46 -22.85
CA LYS A 228 19.82 -14.38 -21.76
C LYS A 228 19.25 -13.66 -20.54
N GLY A 229 19.87 -12.55 -20.13
CA GLY A 229 19.38 -11.72 -19.02
C GLY A 229 18.00 -11.11 -19.31
N ALA A 230 17.77 -10.66 -20.54
CA ALA A 230 16.45 -10.17 -20.96
C ALA A 230 15.38 -11.29 -20.91
N LYS A 231 15.69 -12.51 -21.38
CA LYS A 231 14.75 -13.65 -21.24
C LYS A 231 14.50 -14.00 -19.77
N GLN A 232 15.53 -13.96 -18.92
CA GLN A 232 15.39 -14.24 -17.48
C GLN A 232 14.50 -13.21 -16.78
N LEU A 233 14.68 -11.92 -17.05
CA LEU A 233 13.82 -10.87 -16.51
C LEU A 233 12.35 -11.08 -16.88
N ALA A 234 12.07 -11.45 -18.14
CA ALA A 234 10.70 -11.77 -18.56
C ALA A 234 10.14 -12.99 -17.80
N ALA A 235 10.92 -14.08 -17.66
CA ALA A 235 10.50 -15.28 -16.93
C ALA A 235 10.27 -15.02 -15.43
N ASP A 236 11.10 -14.19 -14.80
CA ASP A 236 10.94 -13.82 -13.40
C ASP A 236 9.67 -12.97 -13.17
N ILE A 237 9.36 -12.04 -14.09
CA ILE A 237 8.13 -11.26 -14.05
C ILE A 237 6.90 -12.15 -14.27
N ASP A 238 6.95 -13.08 -15.23
CA ASP A 238 5.85 -14.02 -15.50
C ASP A 238 5.57 -14.89 -14.25
N TYR A 239 6.62 -15.36 -13.58
CA TYR A 239 6.48 -16.09 -12.32
C TYR A 239 5.79 -15.25 -11.24
N LEU A 240 6.20 -13.99 -11.06
CA LEU A 240 5.54 -13.10 -10.10
C LEU A 240 4.07 -12.86 -10.49
N GLY A 241 3.76 -12.76 -11.79
CA GLY A 241 2.40 -12.70 -12.30
C GLY A 241 1.53 -13.87 -11.83
N ASN A 242 2.04 -15.10 -11.94
CA ASN A 242 1.33 -16.29 -11.46
C ASN A 242 1.08 -16.23 -9.94
N ILE A 243 2.05 -15.74 -9.15
CA ILE A 243 1.88 -15.56 -7.70
C ILE A 243 0.78 -14.53 -7.41
N PHE A 244 0.71 -13.44 -8.17
CA PHE A 244 -0.36 -12.45 -8.01
C PHE A 244 -1.73 -13.08 -8.31
N GLU A 245 -1.84 -13.86 -9.39
CA GLU A 245 -3.08 -14.58 -9.74
C GLU A 245 -3.49 -15.57 -8.64
N ASP A 246 -2.55 -16.35 -8.10
CA ASP A 246 -2.79 -17.29 -7.00
C ASP A 246 -3.29 -16.59 -5.73
N LEU A 247 -2.90 -15.34 -5.51
CA LEU A 247 -3.34 -14.48 -4.41
C LEU A 247 -4.62 -13.69 -4.72
N GLY A 248 -5.21 -13.85 -5.91
CA GLY A 248 -6.40 -13.09 -6.34
C GLY A 248 -6.11 -11.61 -6.65
N LEU A 249 -4.86 -11.27 -6.94
CA LEU A 249 -4.37 -9.94 -7.27
C LEU A 249 -4.06 -9.82 -8.77
N VAL A 250 -3.91 -8.59 -9.25
CA VAL A 250 -3.53 -8.30 -10.64
C VAL A 250 -2.15 -7.66 -10.67
N LEU A 251 -1.23 -8.24 -11.44
CA LEU A 251 0.10 -7.66 -11.64
C LEU A 251 -0.01 -6.30 -12.36
N PRO A 252 0.69 -5.24 -11.92
CA PRO A 252 0.62 -3.95 -12.59
C PRO A 252 1.02 -4.00 -14.07
N ALA A 253 0.30 -3.24 -14.89
CA ALA A 253 0.51 -3.20 -16.35
C ALA A 253 1.95 -2.86 -16.74
N SER A 254 2.61 -1.98 -16.00
CA SER A 254 4.01 -1.62 -16.24
C SER A 254 4.96 -2.82 -16.21
N LEU A 255 4.77 -3.77 -15.27
CA LEU A 255 5.59 -4.99 -15.22
C LEU A 255 5.25 -5.95 -16.35
N MET A 256 3.97 -6.12 -16.67
CA MET A 256 3.55 -6.94 -17.83
C MET A 256 4.16 -6.40 -19.13
N GLU A 257 4.14 -5.07 -19.32
CA GLU A 257 4.79 -4.42 -20.45
C GLU A 257 6.30 -4.64 -20.47
N LEU A 258 6.99 -4.55 -19.32
CA LEU A 258 8.41 -4.84 -19.21
C LEU A 258 8.72 -6.28 -19.64
N ALA A 259 7.96 -7.28 -19.18
CA ALA A 259 8.16 -8.67 -19.58
C ALA A 259 8.05 -8.88 -21.10
N GLU A 260 7.01 -8.30 -21.72
CA GLU A 260 6.84 -8.35 -23.18
C GLU A 260 8.00 -7.66 -23.93
N LEU A 261 8.41 -6.47 -23.48
CA LEU A 261 9.49 -5.71 -24.10
C LEU A 261 10.84 -6.44 -23.97
N PHE A 262 11.16 -7.02 -22.81
CA PHE A 262 12.39 -7.79 -22.64
C PHE A 262 12.40 -9.07 -23.48
N ARG A 263 11.26 -9.77 -23.59
CA ARG A 263 11.12 -10.96 -24.46
C ARG A 263 11.37 -10.59 -25.93
N ALA A 264 10.74 -9.51 -26.39
CA ALA A 264 10.94 -9.01 -27.75
C ALA A 264 12.37 -8.50 -27.99
N ALA A 265 13.00 -7.89 -26.99
CA ALA A 265 14.36 -7.42 -27.07
C ALA A 265 15.35 -8.59 -27.18
N ALA A 266 15.19 -9.61 -26.35
CA ALA A 266 16.01 -10.82 -26.41
C ALA A 266 15.94 -11.51 -27.78
N ALA A 267 14.73 -11.67 -28.33
CA ALA A 267 14.54 -12.23 -29.66
C ALA A 267 15.23 -11.39 -30.74
N SER A 268 15.15 -10.06 -30.62
CA SER A 268 15.76 -9.13 -31.58
C SER A 268 17.29 -9.18 -31.55
N ILE A 269 17.89 -9.30 -30.36
CA ILE A 269 19.35 -9.45 -30.19
C ILE A 269 19.81 -10.78 -30.80
N LEU A 270 19.10 -11.88 -30.51
CA LEU A 270 19.47 -13.22 -31.01
C LEU A 270 19.34 -13.33 -32.54
N LEU A 271 18.29 -12.75 -33.12
CA LEU A 271 18.06 -12.76 -34.57
C LEU A 271 18.85 -11.68 -35.32
N SER A 272 19.55 -10.80 -34.59
CA SER A 272 20.22 -9.61 -35.16
C SER A 272 19.26 -8.77 -36.03
N ASP A 273 17.99 -8.69 -35.65
CA ASP A 273 16.93 -7.97 -36.35
C ASP A 273 16.04 -7.24 -35.34
N VAL A 274 15.56 -6.05 -35.67
CA VAL A 274 14.76 -5.20 -34.77
C VAL A 274 13.26 -5.39 -35.01
N ALA A 275 12.83 -6.25 -35.95
CA ALA A 275 11.41 -6.43 -36.28
C ALA A 275 10.55 -6.84 -35.08
N SER A 276 11.00 -7.82 -34.28
CA SER A 276 10.26 -8.29 -33.10
C SER A 276 10.06 -7.18 -32.08
N PHE A 277 11.12 -6.41 -31.78
CA PHE A 277 11.03 -5.28 -30.86
C PHE A 277 10.18 -4.13 -31.43
N LYS A 278 10.30 -3.81 -32.73
CA LYS A 278 9.46 -2.79 -33.40
C LYS A 278 7.98 -3.12 -33.34
N SER A 279 7.62 -4.40 -33.43
CA SER A 279 6.23 -4.84 -33.29
C SER A 279 5.75 -4.70 -31.85
N ALA A 280 6.59 -5.02 -30.87
CA ALA A 280 6.23 -5.05 -29.45
C ALA A 280 6.04 -3.66 -28.83
N ILE A 281 6.66 -2.61 -29.35
CA ILE A 281 6.56 -1.25 -28.79
C ILE A 281 5.22 -0.55 -29.08
N CYS A 282 4.38 -1.11 -29.97
CA CYS A 282 3.12 -0.49 -30.35
C CYS A 282 2.15 -0.44 -29.16
N GLY A 283 1.70 0.75 -28.77
CA GLY A 283 0.75 0.95 -27.67
C GLY A 283 1.34 0.81 -26.26
N LYS A 284 2.67 0.65 -26.13
CA LYS A 284 3.38 0.56 -24.85
C LYS A 284 3.84 1.92 -24.35
N ASP A 285 4.13 2.05 -23.06
CA ASP A 285 4.68 3.28 -22.51
C ASP A 285 6.07 3.59 -23.10
N HIS A 286 6.18 4.73 -23.79
CA HIS A 286 7.42 5.27 -24.34
C HIS A 286 8.61 5.28 -23.37
N ARG A 287 8.38 5.50 -22.07
CA ARG A 287 9.44 5.51 -21.04
C ARG A 287 9.98 4.11 -20.81
N LEU A 288 9.10 3.11 -20.71
CA LEU A 288 9.50 1.71 -20.56
C LEU A 288 10.21 1.21 -21.82
N VAL A 289 9.71 1.58 -23.00
CA VAL A 289 10.35 1.27 -24.28
C VAL A 289 11.77 1.83 -24.35
N ALA A 290 11.96 3.11 -23.99
CA ALA A 290 13.27 3.75 -23.99
C ALA A 290 14.22 3.11 -22.98
N ALA A 291 13.73 2.79 -21.77
CA ALA A 291 14.52 2.12 -20.75
C ALA A 291 14.97 0.72 -21.20
N VAL A 292 14.05 -0.12 -21.69
CA VAL A 292 14.38 -1.48 -22.16
C VAL A 292 15.38 -1.43 -23.31
N ARG A 293 15.24 -0.48 -24.26
CA ARG A 293 16.25 -0.27 -25.32
C ARG A 293 17.63 0.05 -24.75
N SER A 294 17.70 0.95 -23.78
CA SER A 294 18.95 1.33 -23.13
C SER A 294 19.59 0.13 -22.42
N ILE A 295 18.80 -0.59 -21.62
CA ILE A 295 19.25 -1.75 -20.84
C ILE A 295 19.73 -2.88 -21.76
N THR A 296 19.12 -3.05 -22.93
CA THR A 296 19.47 -4.14 -23.86
C THR A 296 20.44 -3.73 -24.97
N ASN A 297 20.91 -2.48 -24.98
CA ASN A 297 21.77 -1.91 -26.03
C ASN A 297 21.20 -2.05 -27.45
N LEU A 298 19.87 -2.03 -27.60
CA LEU A 298 19.23 -2.08 -28.91
C LEU A 298 19.35 -0.73 -29.63
N PRO A 299 19.72 -0.71 -30.92
CA PRO A 299 19.87 0.54 -31.66
C PRO A 299 18.54 1.27 -31.79
N SER A 300 18.58 2.60 -31.65
CA SER A 300 17.48 3.49 -32.02
C SER A 300 17.17 3.28 -33.49
N SER A 301 15.99 2.75 -33.79
CA SER A 301 15.51 2.69 -35.17
C SER A 301 15.03 4.08 -35.55
N ASP A 302 15.87 4.84 -36.25
CA ASP A 302 15.37 5.85 -37.20
C ASP A 302 14.66 5.15 -38.38
#